data_AF-A0A928BM05-F1
#
_entry.id   AF-A0A928BM05-F1
#
_cell.length_a   1.000
_cell.length_b   1.000
_cell.length_c   1.000
_cell.angle_alpha   90.00
_cell.angle_beta   90.00
_cell.angle_gamma   90.00
#
_symmetry.space_group_name_H-M   'P 1'
#
loop_
_entity.id
_entity.type
_entity.pdbx_description
1 polymer ?
#
loop_
_entity_poly.entity_id
_entity_poly.type
_entity_poly.pdbx_seq_one_letter_code
_entity_poly.pdbx_strand_id
1 'polypeptide(L)' 'MTDIHKRYRLTSTEEPTDEMLQALMEDVAAAARESSARAEAEKRRRLKEVAEEIQSWRREAVV' A
#
# COMPACT_ATOMS: atom_id res chain seq x y z
N MET A 1 -11.45 -17.17 -3.47
CA MET A 1 -11.45 -16.28 -2.30
C MET A 1 -12.14 -17.06 -1.19
N THR A 2 -11.36 -17.70 -0.34
CA THR A 2 -11.80 -18.70 0.65
C THR A 2 -12.66 -18.05 1.74
N ASP A 3 -13.73 -18.72 2.12
CA ASP A 3 -14.87 -18.29 2.95
C ASP A 3 -14.54 -17.93 4.43
N ILE A 4 -13.27 -17.73 4.79
CA ILE A 4 -12.83 -17.43 6.16
C ILE A 4 -13.21 -15.98 6.55
N HIS A 5 -13.16 -15.04 5.59
CA HIS A 5 -13.45 -13.62 5.89
C HIS A 5 -14.93 -13.34 6.14
N LYS A 6 -15.82 -14.29 5.83
CA LYS A 6 -17.23 -14.17 6.19
C LYS A 6 -17.53 -14.53 7.65
N ARG A 7 -16.58 -15.13 8.38
CA ARG A 7 -16.85 -15.70 9.71
C ARG A 7 -16.31 -14.89 10.90
N TYR A 8 -15.26 -14.09 10.74
CA TYR A 8 -14.79 -13.21 11.83
C TYR A 8 -14.92 -11.74 11.46
N ARG A 9 -15.80 -11.03 12.16
CA ARG A 9 -15.84 -9.57 12.10
C ARG A 9 -14.82 -9.03 13.10
N LEU A 10 -14.03 -8.03 12.71
CA LEU A 10 -13.12 -7.33 13.64
C LEU A 10 -13.85 -6.65 14.82
N THR A 11 -15.18 -6.50 14.73
CA THR A 11 -16.05 -6.03 15.80
C THR A 11 -16.61 -7.16 16.68
N SER A 12 -16.17 -8.40 16.46
CA SER A 12 -16.56 -9.56 17.28
C SER A 12 -16.05 -9.39 18.70
N THR A 13 -16.88 -9.74 19.68
CA THR A 13 -16.52 -9.81 21.10
C THR A 13 -16.01 -11.19 21.51
N GLU A 14 -16.17 -12.20 20.65
CA GLU A 14 -15.61 -13.55 20.82
C GLU A 14 -14.22 -13.60 20.21
N GLU A 15 -13.28 -14.30 20.86
CA GLU A 15 -11.88 -14.42 20.41
C GLU A 15 -11.79 -15.31 19.14
N PRO A 16 -10.96 -14.95 18.14
CA PRO A 16 -10.78 -15.78 16.95
C PRO A 16 -9.97 -17.03 17.31
N THR A 17 -10.19 -18.13 16.59
CA THR A 17 -9.24 -19.25 16.66
C THR A 17 -7.89 -18.84 16.09
N ASP A 18 -6.82 -19.54 16.48
CA ASP A 18 -5.47 -19.28 15.96
C ASP A 18 -5.41 -19.32 14.42
N GLU A 19 -6.13 -20.23 13.78
CA GLU A 19 -6.21 -20.33 12.32
C GLU A 19 -6.88 -19.09 11.69
N MET A 20 -7.93 -18.57 12.33
CA MET A 20 -8.64 -17.36 11.88
C MET A 20 -7.77 -16.12 12.09
N LEU A 21 -7.07 -16.05 13.22
CA LEU A 21 -6.12 -14.98 13.51
C LEU A 21 -4.97 -14.98 12.49
N GLN A 22 -4.39 -16.14 12.21
CA GLN A 22 -3.32 -16.31 11.23
C GLN A 22 -3.76 -15.84 9.84
N ALA A 23 -4.95 -16.26 9.38
CA ALA A 23 -5.50 -15.83 8.10
C ALA A 23 -5.67 -14.30 8.02
N LEU A 24 -6.21 -13.68 9.08
CA LEU A 24 -6.33 -12.22 9.16
C LEU A 24 -4.97 -11.51 9.13
N MET A 25 -3.97 -12.05 9.83
CA MET A 25 -2.62 -11.52 9.83
C MET A 25 -1.98 -11.60 8.44
N GLU A 26 -2.18 -12.70 7.71
CA GLU A 26 -1.67 -12.88 6.35
C GLU A 26 -2.28 -11.87 5.37
N ASP A 27 -3.59 -11.65 5.42
CA ASP A 27 -4.26 -10.65 4.60
C ASP A 27 -3.79 -9.23 4.91
N VAL A 28 -3.72 -8.88 6.20
CA VAL A 28 -3.26 -7.56 6.63
C VAL A 28 -1.82 -7.34 6.17
N ALA A 29 -0.96 -8.34 6.30
CA ALA A 29 0.41 -8.28 5.82
C ALA A 29 0.47 -8.11 4.29
N ALA A 30 -0.35 -8.83 3.53
CA ALA A 30 -0.42 -8.70 2.08
C ALA A 30 -0.89 -7.30 1.65
N ALA A 31 -1.98 -6.81 2.24
CA ALA A 31 -2.52 -5.48 1.98
C ALA A 31 -1.54 -4.37 2.35
N ALA A 32 -0.85 -4.49 3.50
CA ALA A 32 0.14 -3.52 3.94
C ALA A 32 1.35 -3.45 2.98
N ARG A 33 1.85 -4.61 2.53
CA ARG A 33 2.95 -4.69 1.54
C ARG A 33 2.54 -4.05 0.21
N GLU A 34 1.36 -4.39 -0.30
CA GLU A 34 0.83 -3.84 -1.54
C GLU A 34 0.65 -2.31 -1.44
N SER A 35 0.00 -1.84 -0.37
CA SER A 35 -0.21 -0.41 -0.13
C SER A 35 1.12 0.35 -0.07
N SER A 36 2.11 -0.19 0.65
CA SER A 36 3.44 0.42 0.78
C SER A 36 4.17 0.47 -0.56
N ALA A 37 4.14 -0.62 -1.33
CA ALA A 37 4.76 -0.67 -2.66
C ALA A 37 4.13 0.34 -3.63
N ARG A 38 2.79 0.45 -3.62
CA ARG A 38 2.07 1.44 -4.44
C ARG A 38 2.42 2.88 -4.04
N ALA A 39 2.44 3.17 -2.74
CA ALA A 39 2.77 4.51 -2.22
C ALA A 39 4.21 4.92 -2.60
N GLU A 40 5.17 4.00 -2.47
CA GLU A 40 6.57 4.27 -2.82
C GLU A 40 6.76 4.44 -4.34
N ALA A 41 6.08 3.62 -5.16
CA ALA A 41 6.11 3.76 -6.61
C ALA A 41 5.55 5.13 -7.06
N GLU A 42 4.42 5.54 -6.49
CA GLU A 42 3.80 6.83 -6.81
C GLU A 42 4.67 8.01 -6.34
N LYS A 43 5.26 7.91 -5.14
CA LYS A 43 6.22 8.90 -4.65
C LYS A 43 7.39 9.05 -5.62
N ARG A 44 7.99 7.94 -6.07
CA ARG A 44 9.09 7.96 -7.04
C ARG A 44 8.68 8.58 -8.36
N ARG A 45 7.50 8.26 -8.88
CA ARG A 45 6.96 8.85 -10.11
C ARG A 45 6.86 10.37 -9.98
N ARG A 46 6.23 10.87 -8.91
CA ARG A 46 6.07 12.32 -8.68
C ARG A 46 7.40 13.04 -8.53
N LEU A 47 8.33 12.46 -7.77
CA LEU A 47 9.66 13.05 -7.60
C LEU A 47 10.43 13.13 -8.93
N LYS A 48 10.28 12.13 -9.78
CA LYS A 48 10.86 12.15 -11.12
C LYS A 48 10.26 13.26 -11.98
N GLU A 49 8.94 13.41 -11.97
CA GLU A 49 8.23 14.47 -12.72
C GLU A 49 8.70 15.87 -12.29
N VAL A 50 8.78 16.13 -10.99
CA VAL A 50 9.29 17.40 -10.46
C VAL A 50 10.76 17.63 -10.86
N ALA A 51 11.60 16.59 -10.84
CA ALA A 51 12.98 16.72 -11.26
C ALA A 51 13.11 17.06 -12.76
N GLU A 52 12.26 16.46 -13.61
CA GLU A 52 12.21 16.75 -15.04
C GLU A 52 11.73 18.18 -15.32
N GLU A 53 10.72 18.66 -14.58
CA GLU A 53 10.22 20.03 -14.65
C GLU A 53 11.30 21.06 -14.29
N ILE A 54 12.00 20.84 -13.16
CA ILE A 54 13.13 21.69 -12.73
C ILE A 54 14.22 21.73 -13.81
N GLN A 55 14.52 20.59 -14.44
CA GLN A 55 15.50 20.56 -15.53
C GLN A 55 15.04 21.33 -16.77
N SER A 56 13.73 21.31 -17.09
CA SER A 56 13.19 22.12 -18.19
C SER A 56 13.40 23.61 -17.93
N TRP A 57 13.00 24.10 -16.75
CA TRP A 57 13.17 25.51 -16.38
C TRP A 57 14.63 25.94 -16.40
N ARG A 58 15.54 25.08 -15.93
CA ARG A 58 16.98 25.37 -16.01
C ARG A 58 17.46 25.51 -17.44
N ARG A 59 17.00 24.66 -18.36
CA ARG A 59 17.36 24.77 -19.79
C ARG A 59 16.80 26.06 -20.40
N GLU A 60 15.55 26.38 -20.11
CA GLU A 60 14.89 27.60 -20.59
C GLU A 60 15.56 28.88 -20.06
N ALA A 61 16.08 28.86 -18.83
CA ALA A 61 16.76 30.01 -18.24
C ALA A 61 18.21 30.23 -18.73
N VAL A 62 18.80 29.26 -19.44
CA VAL A 62 20.15 29.37 -20.03
C VAL A 62 20.10 29.80 -21.51
N VAL A 63 18.91 29.81 -22.12
CA VAL A 63 18.64 30.34 -23.48
C VAL A 63 18.22 31.80 -23.39
#